data_AF-A0A842NED6-F1
#
_entry.id   AF-A0A842NED6-F1
#
_cell.length_a   1.000
_cell.length_b   1.000
_cell.length_c   1.000
_cell.angle_alpha   90.00
_cell.angle_beta   90.00
_cell.angle_gamma   90.00
#
_symmetry.space_group_name_H-M   'P 1'
#
loop_
_entity.id
_entity.type
_entity.pdbx_description
1 polymer ?
#
loop_
_entity_poly.entity_id
_entity_poly.type
_entity_poly.pdbx_seq_one_letter_code
_entity_poly.pdbx_strand_id
1 'polypeptide(L)'
;MRINIGPKSLLDKTPVSIELRGDPFILHIINDKPILFSSICPHQHNVVNEFHETFWKCPSHDWTFEPKTGRSINAPQECLTKYSVDENDDFLFADLPAKINNKIKKLSGIKIAPKVTVVGNAALLIEWNSFNLLCDPWIEGPAAHGSWVTYPPSNLRVKDLPKIDAILISHEHTDHLHELTLSKFDKKIPVYVPDVDNKRLSNRLSKLGFKNIFSLHSEEPYEINQEIQITSFNSGSVWSDNIFYIQLGSFSILNVNDAGFNWAIKNAIDSVDMLCIQFSPGSGFPATWKHLEQNSKLEIMTSRNEGMLRMIKQIKEIMNPKFILPFANFNSLYLSEHQKYVKMQPKNTPTDVVNLFKDDSTVRVIDIYPGESWDGKNDHFSLQTKRNEFFNSDHMNSYLTDPMRYSENECYIPKIFDLKFDDIKNYFEGFNDSSLTKSIGMYSLRFIAEDHQKKIDCIIQFNDGKVICLETDDNKKFHMSMWCPGGIVQEIIKNDFSWDGVQAGYWAEYNRDPDVYNIA
;
A
#
# COMPACT_ATOMS: atom_id res chain seq x y z
N MET A 1 17.13 10.18 -24.61
CA MET A 1 18.58 9.95 -24.45
C MET A 1 18.85 8.59 -25.02
N ARG A 2 19.67 8.54 -26.07
CA ARG A 2 19.95 7.30 -26.81
C ARG A 2 20.87 6.40 -25.98
N ILE A 3 20.44 5.18 -25.72
CA ILE A 3 21.12 4.20 -24.87
C ILE A 3 21.35 2.92 -25.66
N ASN A 4 22.56 2.37 -25.57
CA ASN A 4 22.87 1.04 -26.11
C ASN A 4 22.18 -0.03 -25.26
N ILE A 5 21.33 -0.83 -25.89
CA ILE A 5 20.56 -1.92 -25.29
C ILE A 5 21.41 -3.20 -25.21
N GLY A 6 22.33 -3.37 -26.16
CA GLY A 6 23.15 -4.57 -26.31
C GLY A 6 23.25 -5.03 -27.77
N PRO A 7 23.86 -6.20 -28.02
CA PRO A 7 24.04 -6.72 -29.36
C PRO A 7 22.71 -7.20 -29.96
N LYS A 8 22.60 -7.17 -31.30
CA LYS A 8 21.43 -7.64 -32.04
C LYS A 8 21.05 -9.10 -31.77
N SER A 9 22.00 -9.94 -31.39
CA SER A 9 21.75 -11.34 -31.00
C SER A 9 20.83 -11.49 -29.79
N LEU A 10 20.54 -10.41 -29.05
CA LEU A 10 19.47 -10.41 -28.04
C LEU A 10 18.08 -10.65 -28.65
N LEU A 11 17.87 -10.28 -29.93
CA LEU A 11 16.60 -10.46 -30.64
C LEU A 11 16.22 -11.94 -30.78
N ASP A 12 17.20 -12.82 -30.90
CA ASP A 12 17.01 -14.29 -31.03
C ASP A 12 16.42 -14.92 -29.76
N LYS A 13 16.47 -14.22 -28.64
CA LYS A 13 15.99 -14.69 -27.33
C LYS A 13 14.68 -14.02 -26.91
N THR A 14 14.07 -13.22 -27.78
CA THR A 14 12.88 -12.44 -27.43
C THR A 14 11.63 -13.33 -27.24
N PRO A 15 10.72 -12.98 -26.31
CA PRO A 15 10.82 -11.90 -25.33
C PRO A 15 11.91 -12.18 -24.28
N VAL A 16 12.74 -11.17 -23.99
CA VAL A 16 13.86 -11.30 -23.05
C VAL A 16 13.89 -10.13 -22.07
N SER A 17 14.08 -10.44 -20.79
CA SER A 17 14.33 -9.43 -19.76
C SER A 17 15.75 -8.89 -19.89
N ILE A 18 15.87 -7.57 -19.90
CA ILE A 18 17.16 -6.87 -19.90
C ILE A 18 17.13 -5.77 -18.85
N GLU A 19 18.30 -5.41 -18.34
CA GLU A 19 18.45 -4.32 -17.39
C GLU A 19 19.21 -3.16 -18.06
N LEU A 20 18.60 -1.98 -18.10
CA LEU A 20 19.22 -0.78 -18.65
C LEU A 20 19.23 0.32 -17.61
N ARG A 21 20.43 0.82 -17.27
CA ARG A 21 20.61 1.88 -16.26
C ARG A 21 19.94 1.54 -14.92
N GLY A 22 19.97 0.26 -14.54
CA GLY A 22 19.35 -0.25 -13.32
C GLY A 22 17.88 -0.62 -13.44
N ASP A 23 17.16 -0.22 -14.49
CA ASP A 23 15.72 -0.50 -14.63
C ASP A 23 15.47 -1.76 -15.48
N PRO A 24 14.48 -2.59 -15.11
CA PRO A 24 14.12 -3.76 -15.88
C PRO A 24 13.25 -3.39 -17.10
N PHE A 25 13.58 -3.98 -18.24
CA PHE A 25 12.85 -3.86 -19.50
C PHE A 25 12.63 -5.23 -20.15
N ILE A 26 11.62 -5.31 -21.01
CA ILE A 26 11.34 -6.46 -21.88
C ILE A 26 11.68 -6.04 -23.30
N LEU A 27 12.65 -6.70 -23.91
CA LEU A 27 12.91 -6.58 -25.35
C LEU A 27 12.06 -7.61 -26.09
N HIS A 28 11.29 -7.17 -27.08
CA HIS A 28 10.43 -8.03 -27.90
C HIS A 28 10.36 -7.59 -29.37
N ILE A 29 9.95 -8.49 -30.26
CA ILE A 29 9.77 -8.21 -31.69
C ILE A 29 8.28 -8.13 -31.99
N ILE A 30 7.83 -7.01 -32.55
CA ILE A 30 6.44 -6.81 -32.96
C ILE A 30 6.45 -6.41 -34.44
N ASN A 31 5.83 -7.23 -35.29
CA ASN A 31 5.79 -7.04 -36.75
C ASN A 31 7.19 -6.74 -37.33
N ASP A 32 8.15 -7.63 -37.03
CA ASP A 32 9.56 -7.54 -37.44
C ASP A 32 10.32 -6.30 -36.96
N LYS A 33 9.79 -5.58 -35.98
CA LYS A 33 10.45 -4.42 -35.36
C LYS A 33 10.78 -4.68 -33.90
N PRO A 34 12.02 -4.45 -33.45
CA PRO A 34 12.35 -4.52 -32.04
C PRO A 34 11.67 -3.38 -31.29
N ILE A 35 11.08 -3.73 -30.16
CA ILE A 35 10.38 -2.83 -29.24
C ILE A 35 10.89 -3.12 -27.84
N LEU A 36 11.06 -2.06 -27.06
CA LEU A 36 11.45 -2.15 -25.67
C LEU A 36 10.28 -1.71 -24.78
N PHE A 37 9.83 -2.56 -23.88
CA PHE A 37 8.84 -2.23 -22.87
C PHE A 37 9.51 -2.05 -21.51
N SER A 38 9.06 -1.08 -20.70
CA SER A 38 9.38 -1.12 -19.27
C SER A 38 8.77 -2.37 -18.66
N SER A 39 9.53 -3.12 -17.86
CA SER A 39 9.01 -4.26 -17.11
C SER A 39 8.29 -3.86 -15.82
N ILE A 40 8.20 -2.57 -15.51
CA ILE A 40 7.54 -2.08 -14.30
C ILE A 40 6.03 -2.18 -14.50
N CYS A 41 5.38 -3.02 -13.70
CA CYS A 41 3.94 -3.21 -13.73
C CYS A 41 3.24 -1.94 -13.19
N PRO A 42 2.33 -1.29 -13.95
CA PRO A 42 1.67 -0.06 -13.51
C PRO A 42 0.84 -0.20 -12.22
N HIS A 43 0.46 -1.42 -11.82
CA HIS A 43 -0.34 -1.67 -10.61
C HIS A 43 0.37 -1.28 -9.30
N GLN A 44 1.41 -2.02 -8.93
CA GLN A 44 2.21 -1.81 -7.71
C GLN A 44 3.70 -1.92 -8.02
N HIS A 45 4.06 -1.56 -9.26
CA HIS A 45 5.42 -1.37 -9.71
C HIS A 45 6.28 -2.64 -9.78
N ASN A 46 5.82 -3.81 -9.33
CA ASN A 46 6.55 -5.08 -9.46
C ASN A 46 6.99 -5.41 -10.90
N VAL A 47 7.98 -6.29 -11.03
CA VAL A 47 8.61 -6.60 -12.33
C VAL A 47 7.82 -7.67 -13.09
N VAL A 48 7.34 -7.34 -14.29
CA VAL A 48 6.79 -8.29 -15.28
C VAL A 48 7.95 -9.11 -15.85
N ASN A 49 7.99 -10.40 -15.49
CA ASN A 49 9.09 -11.30 -15.86
C ASN A 49 8.66 -12.74 -16.19
N GLU A 50 7.35 -13.04 -16.17
CA GLU A 50 6.81 -14.31 -16.65
C GLU A 50 6.32 -14.14 -18.09
N PHE A 51 6.97 -14.81 -19.05
CA PHE A 51 6.65 -14.67 -20.47
C PHE A 51 5.96 -15.91 -21.02
N HIS A 52 4.69 -15.78 -21.40
CA HIS A 52 3.93 -16.79 -22.15
C HIS A 52 3.69 -16.30 -23.59
N GLU A 53 3.29 -17.22 -24.49
CA GLU A 53 3.08 -16.90 -25.90
C GLU A 53 1.98 -15.85 -26.13
N THR A 54 0.91 -15.92 -25.34
CA THR A 54 -0.27 -15.06 -25.50
C THR A 54 -0.34 -13.92 -24.49
N PHE A 55 0.44 -13.97 -23.41
CA PHE A 55 0.48 -12.95 -22.37
C PHE A 55 1.82 -12.92 -21.62
N TRP A 56 2.22 -11.76 -21.15
CA TRP A 56 3.24 -11.61 -20.11
C TRP A 56 2.56 -11.37 -18.78
N LYS A 57 3.20 -11.77 -17.68
CA LYS A 57 2.58 -11.74 -16.36
C LYS A 57 3.49 -11.07 -15.33
N CYS A 58 2.88 -10.21 -14.53
CA CYS A 58 3.44 -9.72 -13.29
C CYS A 58 3.22 -10.80 -12.22
N PRO A 59 4.28 -11.47 -11.72
CA PRO A 59 4.15 -12.61 -10.81
C PRO A 59 3.57 -12.22 -9.46
N SER A 60 3.58 -10.94 -9.09
CA SER A 60 3.16 -10.51 -7.75
C SER A 60 1.65 -10.35 -7.60
N HIS A 61 0.94 -10.03 -8.68
CA HIS A 61 -0.48 -9.64 -8.62
C HIS A 61 -1.32 -10.18 -9.78
N ASP A 62 -0.78 -11.12 -10.56
CA ASP A 62 -1.43 -11.77 -11.70
C ASP A 62 -1.91 -10.81 -12.81
N TRP A 63 -1.41 -9.57 -12.85
CA TRP A 63 -1.64 -8.66 -13.98
C TRP A 63 -0.97 -9.22 -15.22
N THR A 64 -1.75 -9.35 -16.29
CA THR A 64 -1.28 -9.90 -17.56
C THR A 64 -1.30 -8.83 -18.64
N PHE A 65 -0.36 -8.93 -19.60
CA PHE A 65 -0.12 -7.95 -20.64
C PHE A 65 -0.01 -8.64 -21.99
N GLU A 66 -0.68 -8.12 -23.01
CA GLU A 66 -0.61 -8.63 -24.37
C GLU A 66 0.78 -8.32 -24.97
N PRO A 67 1.55 -9.31 -25.44
CA PRO A 67 2.93 -9.10 -25.92
C PRO A 67 3.03 -8.13 -27.09
N LYS A 68 1.99 -8.04 -27.93
CA LYS A 68 1.95 -7.21 -29.14
C LYS A 68 1.81 -5.72 -28.85
N THR A 69 1.13 -5.38 -27.76
CA THR A 69 0.77 -3.99 -27.46
C THR A 69 1.38 -3.52 -26.15
N GLY A 70 1.73 -4.43 -25.24
CA GLY A 70 2.04 -4.14 -23.85
C GLY A 70 0.80 -3.75 -23.04
N ARG A 71 -0.40 -3.79 -23.64
CA ARG A 71 -1.67 -3.45 -22.99
C ARG A 71 -2.04 -4.51 -21.99
N SER A 72 -2.46 -4.12 -20.79
CA SER A 72 -2.91 -5.11 -19.82
C SER A 72 -4.20 -5.78 -20.31
N ILE A 73 -4.26 -7.11 -20.21
CA ILE A 73 -5.42 -7.91 -20.58
C ILE A 73 -6.50 -7.80 -19.50
N ASN A 74 -6.08 -7.79 -18.24
CA ASN A 74 -6.93 -7.62 -17.08
C ASN A 74 -6.93 -6.20 -16.50
N ALA A 75 -6.41 -5.21 -17.22
CA ALA A 75 -6.58 -3.79 -16.91
C ALA A 75 -6.42 -2.96 -18.19
N PRO A 76 -7.34 -3.04 -19.17
CA PRO A 76 -7.13 -2.54 -20.53
C PRO A 76 -6.80 -1.05 -20.69
N GLN A 77 -7.06 -0.22 -19.70
CA GLN A 77 -6.68 1.18 -19.67
C GLN A 77 -5.17 1.39 -19.38
N GLU A 78 -4.50 0.40 -18.80
CA GLU A 78 -3.08 0.42 -18.48
C GLU A 78 -2.24 -0.29 -19.54
N CYS A 79 -1.02 0.21 -19.74
CA CYS A 79 -0.05 -0.35 -20.68
C CYS A 79 1.36 -0.28 -20.10
N LEU A 80 2.18 -1.30 -20.39
CA LEU A 80 3.61 -1.17 -20.21
C LEU A 80 4.13 -0.02 -21.08
N THR A 81 4.94 0.86 -20.50
CA THR A 81 5.54 1.98 -21.23
C THR A 81 6.42 1.45 -22.35
N LYS A 82 6.15 1.89 -23.58
CA LYS A 82 6.80 1.40 -24.80
C LYS A 82 7.82 2.42 -25.32
N TYR A 83 8.98 1.91 -25.74
CA TYR A 83 10.06 2.68 -26.37
C TYR A 83 10.45 2.03 -27.70
N SER A 84 10.71 2.87 -28.69
CA SER A 84 11.22 2.41 -29.99
C SER A 84 12.67 1.96 -29.85
N VAL A 85 13.04 0.91 -30.58
CA VAL A 85 14.43 0.43 -30.68
C VAL A 85 14.93 0.65 -32.09
N ASP A 86 16.04 1.36 -32.20
CA ASP A 86 16.79 1.55 -33.44
C ASP A 86 17.90 0.51 -33.53
N GLU A 87 18.04 -0.07 -34.71
CA GLU A 87 19.15 -0.93 -35.07
C GLU A 87 20.28 -0.07 -35.68
N ASN A 88 21.49 -0.19 -35.16
CA ASN A 88 22.67 0.41 -35.77
C ASN A 88 23.84 -0.57 -35.72
N ASP A 89 24.36 -0.94 -36.89
CA ASP A 89 25.35 -2.01 -37.07
C ASP A 89 24.95 -3.31 -36.37
N ASP A 90 25.76 -3.79 -35.42
CA ASP A 90 25.54 -5.00 -34.62
C ASP A 90 24.84 -4.73 -33.28
N PHE A 91 24.39 -3.50 -33.03
CA PHE A 91 23.84 -3.08 -31.73
C PHE A 91 22.42 -2.51 -31.85
N LEU A 92 21.71 -2.57 -30.72
CA LEU A 92 20.38 -2.04 -30.52
C LEU A 92 20.44 -0.79 -29.65
N PHE A 93 19.63 0.22 -29.96
CA PHE A 93 19.56 1.48 -29.22
C PHE A 93 18.12 1.89 -28.94
N ALA A 94 17.84 2.47 -27.77
CA ALA A 94 16.55 3.08 -27.48
C ALA A 94 16.72 4.51 -26.95
N ASP A 95 15.77 5.38 -27.29
CA ASP A 95 15.64 6.70 -26.68
C ASP A 95 14.78 6.62 -25.42
N LEU A 96 15.46 6.66 -24.26
CA LEU A 96 14.77 6.67 -22.96
C LEU A 96 14.75 8.09 -22.36
N PRO A 97 13.78 8.39 -21.47
CA PRO A 97 13.78 9.62 -20.70
C PRO A 97 15.11 9.83 -19.97
N ALA A 98 15.54 11.08 -19.88
CA ALA A 98 16.67 11.44 -19.03
C ALA A 98 16.31 11.07 -17.59
N LYS A 99 17.22 10.41 -16.85
CA LYS A 99 17.02 10.28 -15.40
C LYS A 99 17.49 11.58 -14.80
N ILE A 100 16.63 12.24 -14.05
CA ILE A 100 17.08 13.26 -13.11
C ILE A 100 17.84 12.49 -12.02
N ASN A 101 19.16 12.51 -12.11
CA ASN A 101 20.06 11.81 -11.19
C ASN A 101 20.39 12.73 -10.00
N ASN A 102 19.37 13.26 -9.33
CA ASN A 102 19.59 13.98 -8.08
C ASN A 102 19.75 12.94 -6.97
N LYS A 103 20.97 12.42 -6.84
CA LYS A 103 21.34 11.57 -5.70
C LYS A 103 21.11 12.38 -4.43
N ILE A 104 20.34 11.82 -3.50
CA ILE A 104 20.15 12.43 -2.20
C ILE A 104 21.47 12.35 -1.46
N LYS A 105 21.96 13.52 -1.03
CA LYS A 105 23.21 13.60 -0.29
C LYS A 105 23.04 12.89 1.05
N LYS A 106 23.87 11.88 1.29
CA LYS A 106 23.92 11.23 2.60
C LYS A 106 24.44 12.22 3.65
N LEU A 107 23.75 12.29 4.78
CA LEU A 107 24.22 13.07 5.92
C LEU A 107 25.53 12.44 6.44
N SER A 108 26.50 13.31 6.74
CA SER A 108 27.73 12.94 7.44
C SER A 108 27.47 12.95 8.95
N GLY A 109 28.17 12.13 9.71
CA GLY A 109 28.07 12.15 11.16
C GLY A 109 28.37 10.79 11.77
N ILE A 110 27.91 10.59 13.00
CA ILE A 110 28.00 9.31 13.67
C ILE A 110 27.05 8.29 13.02
N LYS A 111 27.52 7.06 12.89
CA LYS A 111 26.70 5.93 12.42
C LYS A 111 26.21 5.13 13.62
N ILE A 112 25.16 5.62 14.26
CA ILE A 112 24.52 4.94 15.39
C ILE A 112 23.19 4.38 14.90
N ALA A 113 23.00 3.07 15.04
CA ALA A 113 21.70 2.46 14.78
C ALA A 113 20.71 2.91 15.87
N PRO A 114 19.49 3.32 15.51
CA PRO A 114 18.49 3.79 16.46
C PRO A 114 17.93 2.65 17.31
N LYS A 115 17.18 3.00 18.35
CA LYS A 115 16.22 2.08 18.94
C LYS A 115 14.91 2.22 18.18
N VAL A 116 14.38 1.09 17.71
CA VAL A 116 13.10 1.01 16.99
C VAL A 116 12.11 0.20 17.82
N THR A 117 10.89 0.73 17.97
CA THR A 117 9.79 0.06 18.66
C THR A 117 8.60 0.00 17.72
N VAL A 118 8.09 -1.20 17.46
CA VAL A 118 6.80 -1.34 16.77
C VAL A 118 5.73 -1.07 17.81
N VAL A 119 5.15 0.13 17.80
CA VAL A 119 4.13 0.53 18.79
C VAL A 119 2.78 -0.12 18.48
N GLY A 120 2.51 -0.34 17.19
CA GLY A 120 1.29 -0.92 16.62
C GLY A 120 1.52 -1.22 15.15
N ASN A 121 0.48 -1.59 14.40
CA ASN A 121 0.48 -1.92 12.96
C ASN A 121 1.65 -1.33 12.14
N ALA A 122 1.48 -0.09 11.66
CA ALA A 122 2.50 0.71 11.01
C ALA A 122 3.10 1.78 11.95
N ALA A 123 2.62 1.84 13.20
CA ALA A 123 3.10 2.79 14.18
C ALA A 123 4.53 2.43 14.63
N LEU A 124 5.53 3.15 14.12
CA LEU A 124 6.94 2.90 14.39
C LEU A 124 7.55 4.08 15.16
N LEU A 125 8.02 3.81 16.37
CA LEU A 125 8.78 4.78 17.16
C LEU A 125 10.27 4.57 16.92
N ILE A 126 10.95 5.62 16.47
CA ILE A 126 12.39 5.65 16.20
C ILE A 126 13.03 6.64 17.18
N GLU A 127 13.85 6.12 18.10
CA GLU A 127 14.55 6.88 19.13
C GLU A 127 16.04 6.98 18.74
N TRP A 128 16.54 8.20 18.54
CA TRP A 128 17.92 8.44 18.11
C TRP A 128 18.47 9.75 18.67
N ASN A 129 19.59 9.69 19.38
CA ASN A 129 20.28 10.86 19.96
C ASN A 129 19.37 11.85 20.73
N SER A 130 18.46 11.33 21.58
CA SER A 130 17.44 12.10 22.32
C SER A 130 16.34 12.74 21.46
N PHE A 131 16.22 12.36 20.19
CA PHE A 131 15.12 12.71 19.31
C PHE A 131 14.22 11.50 19.10
N ASN A 132 12.91 11.69 19.32
CA ASN A 132 11.90 10.64 19.17
C ASN A 132 10.96 10.97 18.01
N LEU A 133 11.10 10.22 16.91
CA LEU A 133 10.25 10.30 15.73
C LEU A 133 9.19 9.19 15.78
N LEU A 134 7.92 9.56 15.66
CA LEU A 134 6.81 8.61 15.60
C LEU A 134 6.20 8.59 14.19
N CYS A 135 6.29 7.46 13.50
CA CYS A 135 5.69 7.25 12.19
C CYS A 135 4.29 6.62 12.33
N ASP A 136 3.33 7.06 11.52
CA ASP A 136 2.02 6.42 11.27
C ASP A 136 1.27 5.95 12.55
N PRO A 137 0.94 6.87 13.48
CA PRO A 137 0.50 6.49 14.82
C PRO A 137 -0.95 5.97 14.90
N TRP A 138 -1.13 4.65 14.77
CA TRP A 138 -2.31 3.91 15.24
C TRP A 138 -1.97 3.06 16.48
N ILE A 139 -2.47 3.48 17.65
CA ILE A 139 -2.07 2.91 18.96
C ILE A 139 -3.28 2.45 19.79
N GLU A 140 -4.37 3.22 19.81
CA GLU A 140 -5.51 2.97 20.68
C GLU A 140 -6.82 3.10 19.92
N GLY A 141 -7.67 2.07 19.98
CA GLY A 141 -8.96 1.98 19.27
C GLY A 141 -8.84 1.27 17.93
N PRO A 142 -9.97 0.98 17.25
CA PRO A 142 -9.99 0.24 16.00
C PRO A 142 -9.82 1.16 14.78
N ALA A 143 -9.32 0.60 13.68
CA ALA A 143 -9.20 1.27 12.38
C ALA A 143 -10.16 0.65 11.34
N ALA A 144 -10.12 1.17 10.11
CA ALA A 144 -10.93 0.73 8.97
C ALA A 144 -12.42 0.67 9.33
N HIS A 145 -12.96 1.81 9.77
CA HIS A 145 -14.35 1.98 10.25
C HIS A 145 -14.76 1.00 11.36
N GLY A 146 -13.84 0.65 12.26
CA GLY A 146 -14.12 -0.23 13.39
C GLY A 146 -13.96 -1.72 13.11
N SER A 147 -13.46 -2.11 11.94
CA SER A 147 -13.28 -3.54 11.61
C SER A 147 -11.93 -4.10 12.06
N TRP A 148 -10.91 -3.26 12.15
CA TRP A 148 -9.53 -3.67 12.43
C TRP A 148 -9.13 -3.38 13.86
N VAL A 149 -8.42 -4.34 14.47
CA VAL A 149 -7.64 -4.15 15.70
C VAL A 149 -6.18 -4.50 15.45
N THR A 150 -5.27 -3.92 16.23
CA THR A 150 -3.87 -4.30 16.19
C THR A 150 -3.69 -5.70 16.79
N TYR A 151 -2.97 -6.57 16.07
CA TYR A 151 -2.63 -7.92 16.52
C TYR A 151 -1.25 -8.35 16.01
N PRO A 152 -0.33 -8.85 16.86
CA PRO A 152 -0.47 -9.05 18.32
C PRO A 152 -0.76 -7.74 19.09
N PRO A 153 -1.39 -7.79 20.27
CA PRO A 153 -1.62 -6.59 21.07
C PRO A 153 -0.30 -5.98 21.49
N SER A 154 -0.12 -4.67 21.31
CA SER A 154 1.09 -3.97 21.75
C SER A 154 1.13 -3.73 23.26
N ASN A 155 -0.04 -3.68 23.91
CA ASN A 155 -0.21 -3.28 25.31
C ASN A 155 0.28 -1.85 25.64
N LEU A 156 0.68 -1.07 24.62
CA LEU A 156 1.10 0.32 24.75
C LEU A 156 -0.08 1.26 24.55
N ARG A 157 -0.08 2.38 25.27
CA ARG A 157 -0.98 3.52 25.07
C ARG A 157 -0.16 4.76 24.75
N VAL A 158 -0.81 5.82 24.26
CA VAL A 158 -0.14 7.09 23.95
C VAL A 158 0.63 7.63 25.17
N LYS A 159 0.08 7.47 26.37
CA LYS A 159 0.71 7.91 27.63
C LYS A 159 1.96 7.13 28.04
N ASP A 160 2.16 5.94 27.47
CA ASP A 160 3.29 5.06 27.80
C ASP A 160 4.51 5.36 26.89
N LEU A 161 4.31 6.16 25.84
CA LEU A 161 5.37 6.60 24.94
C LEU A 161 6.26 7.66 25.59
N PRO A 162 7.54 7.74 25.20
CA PRO A 162 8.37 8.88 25.57
C PRO A 162 7.84 10.18 24.94
N LYS A 163 8.41 11.31 25.34
CA LYS A 163 8.13 12.59 24.67
C LYS A 163 8.41 12.46 23.18
N ILE A 164 7.41 12.75 22.34
CA ILE A 164 7.54 12.72 20.89
C ILE A 164 7.94 14.11 20.39
N ASP A 165 9.01 14.17 19.59
CA ASP A 165 9.54 15.43 19.06
C ASP A 165 9.01 15.74 17.66
N ALA A 166 8.65 14.72 16.90
CA ALA A 166 8.04 14.84 15.59
C ALA A 166 7.14 13.64 15.27
N ILE A 167 6.08 13.88 14.51
CA ILE A 167 5.22 12.85 13.94
C ILE A 167 5.39 12.86 12.41
N LEU A 168 5.50 11.68 11.80
CA LEU A 168 5.56 11.50 10.35
C LEU A 168 4.36 10.64 9.93
N ILE A 169 3.56 11.11 8.98
CA ILE A 169 2.37 10.36 8.50
C ILE A 169 2.52 10.16 7.00
N SER A 170 2.47 8.91 6.55
CA SER A 170 2.69 8.51 5.17
C SER A 170 1.49 8.78 4.27
N HIS A 171 0.29 8.43 4.69
CA HIS A 171 -0.92 8.56 3.86
C HIS A 171 -2.19 8.59 4.74
N GLU A 172 -3.36 8.71 4.12
CA GLU A 172 -4.60 9.08 4.81
C GLU A 172 -5.40 7.91 5.41
N HIS A 173 -4.99 6.67 5.16
CA HIS A 173 -5.69 5.49 5.67
C HIS A 173 -5.70 5.51 7.19
N THR A 174 -6.81 5.04 7.79
CA THR A 174 -7.08 5.23 9.22
C THR A 174 -6.09 4.51 10.14
N ASP A 175 -5.40 3.49 9.66
CA ASP A 175 -4.35 2.76 10.37
C ASP A 175 -2.96 3.43 10.28
N HIS A 176 -2.85 4.54 9.54
CA HIS A 176 -1.68 5.42 9.46
C HIS A 176 -1.99 6.83 10.01
N LEU A 177 -3.12 7.41 9.60
CA LEU A 177 -3.70 8.65 10.11
C LEU A 177 -4.87 8.33 11.05
N HIS A 178 -4.55 7.84 12.25
CA HIS A 178 -5.55 7.46 13.23
C HIS A 178 -5.99 8.64 14.11
N GLU A 179 -7.12 9.27 13.76
CA GLU A 179 -7.59 10.50 14.40
C GLU A 179 -7.79 10.37 15.92
N LEU A 180 -8.31 9.24 16.41
CA LEU A 180 -8.49 8.99 17.85
C LEU A 180 -7.14 8.98 18.58
N THR A 181 -6.12 8.34 18.01
CA THR A 181 -4.77 8.33 18.57
C THR A 181 -4.15 9.73 18.52
N LEU A 182 -4.22 10.39 17.36
CA LEU A 182 -3.70 11.74 17.15
C LEU A 182 -4.36 12.79 18.07
N SER A 183 -5.63 12.61 18.42
CA SER A 183 -6.36 13.49 19.34
C SER A 183 -5.70 13.58 20.73
N LYS A 184 -4.97 12.54 21.16
CA LYS A 184 -4.33 12.44 22.47
C LYS A 184 -2.95 13.09 22.56
N PHE A 185 -2.34 13.45 21.44
CA PHE A 185 -1.02 14.10 21.40
C PHE A 185 -1.09 15.62 21.58
N ASP A 186 0.01 16.23 22.04
CA ASP A 186 0.16 17.69 22.06
C ASP A 186 0.12 18.24 20.62
N LYS A 187 -0.78 19.18 20.38
CA LYS A 187 -1.03 19.79 19.06
C LYS A 187 0.07 20.75 18.60
N LYS A 188 1.07 21.00 19.45
CA LYS A 188 2.30 21.74 19.11
C LYS A 188 3.37 20.86 18.47
N ILE A 189 3.27 19.53 18.59
CA ILE A 189 4.24 18.61 17.98
C ILE A 189 4.25 18.85 16.46
N PRO A 190 5.42 19.09 15.85
CA PRO A 190 5.57 19.11 14.39
C PRO A 190 5.07 17.82 13.75
N VAL A 191 4.20 17.95 12.75
CA VAL A 191 3.72 16.83 11.95
C VAL A 191 4.18 17.01 10.51
N TYR A 192 4.89 16.01 9.98
CA TYR A 192 5.38 15.98 8.61
C TYR A 192 4.50 15.04 7.79
N VAL A 193 4.02 15.52 6.65
CA VAL A 193 3.16 14.76 5.73
C VAL A 193 3.64 14.99 4.30
N PRO A 194 3.47 14.03 3.38
CA PRO A 194 3.77 14.26 1.97
C PRO A 194 2.89 15.36 1.40
N ASP A 195 3.42 16.08 0.41
CA ASP A 195 2.67 17.08 -0.35
C ASP A 195 1.83 16.42 -1.46
N VAL A 196 0.95 15.50 -1.06
CA VAL A 196 0.04 14.77 -1.94
C VAL A 196 -1.42 15.11 -1.62
N ASP A 197 -2.34 14.70 -2.49
CA ASP A 197 -3.79 14.73 -2.23
C ASP A 197 -4.43 16.08 -1.96
N ASN A 198 -4.10 17.12 -2.74
CA ASN A 198 -4.79 18.42 -2.66
C ASN A 198 -4.87 18.99 -1.22
N LYS A 199 -3.85 18.74 -0.39
CA LYS A 199 -3.80 19.15 1.04
C LYS A 199 -4.81 18.44 1.95
N ARG A 200 -5.37 17.29 1.56
CA ARG A 200 -6.35 16.55 2.36
C ARG A 200 -5.80 16.11 3.70
N LEU A 201 -4.60 15.53 3.74
CA LEU A 201 -3.92 15.13 4.99
C LEU A 201 -3.73 16.34 5.92
N SER A 202 -3.14 17.43 5.41
CA SER A 202 -2.88 18.62 6.22
C SER A 202 -4.17 19.31 6.68
N ASN A 203 -5.23 19.29 5.88
CA ASN A 203 -6.55 19.79 6.29
C ASN A 203 -7.15 18.94 7.42
N ARG A 204 -7.08 17.61 7.36
CA ARG A 204 -7.55 16.71 8.43
C ARG A 204 -6.79 16.94 9.73
N LEU A 205 -5.45 17.03 9.66
CA LEU A 205 -4.61 17.35 10.81
C LEU A 205 -4.91 18.74 11.40
N SER A 206 -5.18 19.73 10.55
CA SER A 206 -5.56 21.08 10.99
C SER A 206 -6.91 21.06 11.72
N LYS A 207 -7.89 20.28 11.23
CA LYS A 207 -9.18 20.08 11.91
C LYS A 207 -9.02 19.41 13.29
N LEU A 208 -8.04 18.52 13.44
CA LEU A 208 -7.66 17.94 14.74
C LEU A 208 -6.93 18.93 15.67
N GLY A 209 -6.59 20.12 15.17
CA GLY A 209 -6.00 21.22 15.94
C GLY A 209 -4.48 21.31 15.89
N PHE A 210 -3.78 20.47 15.11
CA PHE A 210 -2.34 20.59 14.92
C PHE A 210 -2.00 21.92 14.24
N LYS A 211 -0.97 22.58 14.75
CA LYS A 211 -0.58 23.93 14.28
C LYS A 211 0.65 23.94 13.40
N ASN A 212 1.52 22.95 13.58
CA ASN A 212 2.82 22.85 12.93
C ASN A 212 2.80 21.67 11.96
N ILE A 213 2.17 21.85 10.79
CA ILE A 213 2.06 20.82 9.76
C ILE A 213 2.95 21.21 8.60
N PHE A 214 3.88 20.33 8.23
CA PHE A 214 4.89 20.57 7.19
C PHE A 214 4.68 19.59 6.04
N SER A 215 4.50 20.14 4.84
CA SER A 215 4.43 19.37 3.60
C SER A 215 5.84 18.97 3.14
N LEU A 216 6.03 17.69 2.83
CA LEU A 216 7.24 17.11 2.28
C LEU A 216 7.05 16.92 0.77
N HIS A 217 7.74 17.71 -0.06
CA HIS A 217 7.71 17.53 -1.50
C HIS A 217 8.44 16.23 -1.88
N SER A 218 7.88 15.48 -2.83
CA SER A 218 8.46 14.20 -3.26
C SER A 218 9.86 14.41 -3.85
N GLU A 219 10.79 13.53 -3.49
CA GLU A 219 12.20 13.52 -3.89
C GLU A 219 13.03 14.71 -3.37
N GLU A 220 12.44 15.62 -2.60
CA GLU A 220 13.14 16.77 -2.00
C GLU A 220 13.51 16.47 -0.54
N PRO A 221 14.81 16.53 -0.17
CA PRO A 221 15.21 16.35 1.22
C PRO A 221 14.77 17.52 2.11
N TYR A 222 14.11 17.19 3.22
CA TYR A 222 13.68 18.12 4.25
C TYR A 222 14.55 17.94 5.51
N GLU A 223 15.29 18.98 5.87
CA GLU A 223 16.13 18.98 7.08
C GLU A 223 15.28 19.33 8.30
N ILE A 224 15.06 18.37 9.20
CA ILE A 224 14.47 18.65 10.52
C ILE A 224 15.47 19.41 11.38
N ASN A 225 16.74 18.97 11.33
CA ASN A 225 17.89 19.63 11.94
C ASN A 225 19.18 19.16 11.24
N GLN A 226 20.34 19.55 11.77
CA GLN A 226 21.66 19.23 11.18
C GLN A 226 21.99 17.73 11.11
N GLU A 227 21.34 16.90 11.93
CA GLU A 227 21.59 15.46 12.03
C GLU A 227 20.42 14.62 11.50
N ILE A 228 19.26 15.23 11.22
CA ILE A 228 18.03 14.51 10.86
C ILE A 228 17.42 15.10 9.60
N GLN A 229 17.27 14.26 8.58
CA GLN A 229 16.67 14.62 7.30
C GLN A 229 15.66 13.56 6.88
N ILE A 230 14.55 14.00 6.29
CA ILE A 230 13.50 13.13 5.74
C ILE A 230 13.32 13.47 4.26
N THR A 231 13.17 12.46 3.43
CA THR A 231 12.75 12.62 2.03
C THR A 231 11.55 11.73 1.77
N SER A 232 10.48 12.31 1.24
CA SER A 232 9.30 11.54 0.82
C SER A 232 9.45 11.10 -0.63
N PHE A 233 8.92 9.93 -0.96
CA PHE A 233 8.78 9.43 -2.31
C PHE A 233 7.36 8.93 -2.50
N ASN A 234 6.74 9.26 -3.63
CA ASN A 234 5.50 8.61 -4.02
C ASN A 234 5.74 7.10 -4.22
N SER A 235 4.74 6.29 -3.88
CA SER A 235 4.74 4.82 -4.06
C SER A 235 5.01 4.36 -5.50
N GLY A 236 4.76 5.25 -6.46
CA GLY A 236 4.69 4.92 -7.89
C GLY A 236 3.32 4.34 -8.28
N SER A 237 2.58 3.75 -7.34
CA SER A 237 1.28 3.11 -7.63
C SER A 237 0.16 4.11 -7.95
N VAL A 238 -1.02 3.59 -8.29
CA VAL A 238 -2.25 4.39 -8.40
C VAL A 238 -2.71 4.99 -7.07
N TRP A 239 -2.20 4.50 -5.94
CA TRP A 239 -2.51 4.99 -4.60
C TRP A 239 -1.60 6.16 -4.21
N SER A 240 -2.17 7.16 -3.55
CA SER A 240 -1.44 8.31 -3.02
C SER A 240 -0.69 8.00 -1.72
N ASP A 241 0.02 6.88 -1.72
CA ASP A 241 0.80 6.43 -0.57
C ASP A 241 2.27 6.81 -0.72
N ASN A 242 2.94 7.05 0.39
CA ASN A 242 4.32 7.54 0.38
C ASN A 242 5.28 6.69 1.20
N ILE A 243 6.47 6.54 0.62
CA ILE A 243 7.66 5.92 1.19
C ILE A 243 8.52 7.03 1.79
N PHE A 244 9.16 6.77 2.94
CA PHE A 244 10.07 7.73 3.55
C PHE A 244 11.50 7.22 3.60
N TYR A 245 12.43 8.05 3.13
CA TYR A 245 13.85 7.90 3.42
C TYR A 245 14.23 8.80 4.59
N ILE A 246 14.69 8.20 5.68
CA ILE A 246 15.00 8.88 6.93
C ILE A 246 16.50 8.74 7.18
N GLN A 247 17.19 9.87 7.37
CA GLN A 247 18.60 9.92 7.73
C GLN A 247 18.75 10.40 9.18
N LEU A 248 19.53 9.65 9.96
CA LEU A 248 19.85 9.87 11.37
C LEU A 248 21.38 9.85 11.52
N GLY A 249 22.00 11.03 11.40
CA GLY A 249 23.42 11.14 11.11
C GLY A 249 23.75 10.38 9.83
N SER A 250 24.75 9.50 9.85
CA SER A 250 25.07 8.66 8.69
C SER A 250 24.35 7.30 8.67
N PHE A 251 23.41 7.07 9.59
CA PHE A 251 22.53 5.90 9.57
C PHE A 251 21.27 6.22 8.76
N SER A 252 20.83 5.29 7.91
CA SER A 252 19.71 5.55 7.01
C SER A 252 18.66 4.43 7.01
N ILE A 253 17.39 4.83 7.01
CA ILE A 253 16.22 3.95 7.02
C ILE A 253 15.41 4.24 5.75
N LEU A 254 15.06 3.21 5.00
CA LEU A 254 13.97 3.29 4.03
C LEU A 254 12.72 2.67 4.64
N ASN A 255 11.77 3.51 5.01
CA ASN A 255 10.47 3.09 5.50
C ASN A 255 9.47 3.02 4.32
N VAL A 256 9.30 1.82 3.80
CA VAL A 256 8.39 1.51 2.67
C VAL A 256 6.95 1.33 3.14
N ASN A 257 6.71 1.08 4.44
CA ASN A 257 5.40 0.73 5.00
C ASN A 257 4.64 -0.24 4.07
N ASP A 258 3.37 0.06 3.77
CA ASP A 258 2.47 -0.64 2.87
C ASP A 258 2.15 0.13 1.58
N ALA A 259 2.86 1.24 1.31
CA ALA A 259 2.71 2.06 0.11
C ALA A 259 3.01 1.31 -1.21
N GLY A 260 3.62 0.12 -1.15
CA GLY A 260 4.27 -0.50 -2.31
C GLY A 260 5.62 0.15 -2.59
N PHE A 261 6.33 -0.28 -3.65
CA PHE A 261 7.70 0.15 -3.88
C PHE A 261 7.92 0.87 -5.21
N ASN A 262 8.45 2.09 -5.12
CA ASN A 262 8.87 2.87 -6.27
C ASN A 262 10.32 2.52 -6.67
N TRP A 263 10.49 1.77 -7.77
CA TRP A 263 11.82 1.36 -8.25
C TRP A 263 12.71 2.51 -8.73
N ALA A 264 12.15 3.71 -8.96
CA ALA A 264 12.95 4.88 -9.29
C ALA A 264 13.78 5.37 -8.08
N ILE A 265 13.43 4.95 -6.85
CA ILE A 265 14.15 5.33 -5.62
C ILE A 265 15.65 5.00 -5.70
N LYS A 266 16.05 3.89 -6.34
CA LYS A 266 17.47 3.53 -6.51
C LYS A 266 18.28 4.56 -7.30
N ASN A 267 17.61 5.42 -8.07
CA ASN A 267 18.25 6.53 -8.78
C ASN A 267 18.64 7.65 -7.82
N ALA A 268 17.87 7.85 -6.76
CA ALA A 268 18.11 8.86 -5.73
C ALA A 268 18.96 8.31 -4.56
N ILE A 269 18.84 7.01 -4.24
CA ILE A 269 19.44 6.38 -3.06
C ILE A 269 20.26 5.16 -3.48
N ASP A 270 21.55 5.12 -3.11
CA ASP A 270 22.44 4.00 -3.45
C ASP A 270 22.23 2.77 -2.58
N SER A 271 22.02 3.00 -1.28
CA SER A 271 21.85 1.95 -0.29
C SER A 271 21.32 2.52 1.00
N VAL A 272 20.70 1.66 1.82
CA VAL A 272 20.24 2.01 3.17
C VAL A 272 20.82 1.08 4.22
N ASP A 273 20.75 1.48 5.49
CA ASP A 273 21.17 0.60 6.58
C ASP A 273 20.02 -0.30 7.04
N MET A 274 18.80 0.25 7.07
CA MET A 274 17.59 -0.48 7.45
C MET A 274 16.48 -0.29 6.41
N LEU A 275 15.79 -1.38 6.09
CA LEU A 275 14.57 -1.40 5.30
C LEU A 275 13.40 -1.77 6.22
N CYS A 276 12.41 -0.90 6.37
CA CYS A 276 11.15 -1.23 7.04
C CYS A 276 10.08 -1.46 5.97
N ILE A 277 9.39 -2.61 5.98
CA ILE A 277 8.48 -2.99 4.89
C ILE A 277 7.33 -3.88 5.36
N GLN A 278 6.17 -3.75 4.70
CA GLN A 278 5.04 -4.65 4.86
C GLN A 278 5.41 -6.09 4.48
N PHE A 279 4.91 -7.08 5.24
CA PHE A 279 5.17 -8.51 4.99
C PHE A 279 3.97 -9.31 4.48
N SER A 280 2.75 -8.81 4.68
CA SER A 280 1.50 -9.38 4.14
C SER A 280 0.56 -8.24 3.73
N PRO A 281 -0.31 -8.38 2.72
CA PRO A 281 -1.23 -7.30 2.32
C PRO A 281 -2.49 -7.26 3.19
N GLY A 282 -3.04 -6.06 3.40
CA GLY A 282 -4.33 -5.83 4.06
C GLY A 282 -5.44 -5.56 3.04
N SER A 283 -6.08 -6.59 2.49
CA SER A 283 -7.11 -6.39 1.44
C SER A 283 -8.25 -7.39 1.52
N GLY A 284 -9.48 -6.86 1.39
CA GLY A 284 -10.73 -7.61 1.21
C GLY A 284 -10.80 -8.47 -0.05
N PHE A 285 -9.98 -8.19 -1.06
CA PHE A 285 -9.93 -8.99 -2.29
C PHE A 285 -9.01 -10.20 -2.10
N PRO A 286 -9.40 -11.40 -2.59
CA PRO A 286 -10.66 -11.75 -3.27
C PRO A 286 -11.76 -12.24 -2.31
N ALA A 287 -11.53 -12.22 -0.99
CA ALA A 287 -12.41 -12.82 0.01
C ALA A 287 -13.86 -12.31 -0.07
N THR A 288 -14.04 -11.00 -0.29
CA THR A 288 -15.33 -10.29 -0.37
C THR A 288 -16.04 -10.37 -1.74
N TRP A 289 -15.43 -11.05 -2.73
CA TRP A 289 -15.95 -11.11 -4.10
C TRP A 289 -16.74 -12.40 -4.32
N LYS A 290 -18.05 -12.29 -4.55
CA LYS A 290 -19.00 -13.43 -4.58
C LYS A 290 -18.96 -14.23 -5.87
N HIS A 291 -18.56 -13.61 -6.99
CA HIS A 291 -18.49 -14.30 -8.28
C HIS A 291 -17.29 -15.25 -8.40
N LEU A 292 -16.32 -15.15 -7.49
CA LEU A 292 -15.13 -16.01 -7.46
C LEU A 292 -15.38 -17.28 -6.65
N GLU A 293 -14.98 -18.42 -7.22
CA GLU A 293 -14.99 -19.72 -6.55
C GLU A 293 -13.97 -19.77 -5.40
N GLN A 294 -14.28 -20.56 -4.36
CA GLN A 294 -13.46 -20.62 -3.13
C GLN A 294 -12.01 -21.06 -3.38
N ASN A 295 -11.79 -22.02 -4.29
CA ASN A 295 -10.45 -22.47 -4.63
C ASN A 295 -9.64 -21.38 -5.35
N SER A 296 -10.26 -20.68 -6.31
CA SER A 296 -9.64 -19.55 -7.00
C SER A 296 -9.27 -18.41 -6.04
N LYS A 297 -10.11 -18.14 -5.04
CA LYS A 297 -9.77 -17.18 -3.97
C LYS A 297 -8.49 -17.57 -3.25
N LEU A 298 -8.37 -18.84 -2.86
CA LEU A 298 -7.20 -19.34 -2.13
C LEU A 298 -5.92 -19.27 -2.98
N GLU A 299 -6.01 -19.63 -4.26
CA GLU A 299 -4.90 -19.54 -5.22
C GLU A 299 -4.42 -18.10 -5.37
N ILE A 300 -5.33 -17.14 -5.59
CA ILE A 300 -5.01 -15.71 -5.71
C ILE A 300 -4.31 -15.21 -4.44
N MET A 301 -4.83 -15.55 -3.26
CA MET A 301 -4.24 -15.10 -1.99
C MET A 301 -2.85 -15.70 -1.75
N THR A 302 -2.65 -16.97 -2.12
CA THR A 302 -1.35 -17.65 -2.01
C THR A 302 -0.33 -17.02 -2.96
N SER A 303 -0.71 -16.84 -4.23
CA SER A 303 0.12 -16.17 -5.26
C SER A 303 0.54 -14.76 -4.81
N ARG A 304 -0.41 -13.97 -4.30
CA ARG A 304 -0.19 -12.63 -3.75
C ARG A 304 0.80 -12.63 -2.58
N ASN A 305 0.65 -13.57 -1.63
CA ASN A 305 1.52 -13.67 -0.46
C ASN A 305 2.96 -14.03 -0.85
N GLU A 306 3.14 -14.97 -1.78
CA GLU A 306 4.46 -15.29 -2.32
C GLU A 306 5.05 -14.11 -3.11
N GLY A 307 4.21 -13.41 -3.87
CA GLY A 307 4.55 -12.19 -4.60
C GLY A 307 5.16 -11.12 -3.70
N MET A 308 4.62 -10.97 -2.49
CA MET A 308 5.15 -10.05 -1.49
C MET A 308 6.55 -10.45 -1.01
N LEU A 309 6.78 -11.73 -0.71
CA LEU A 309 8.11 -12.22 -0.33
C LEU A 309 9.13 -12.05 -1.46
N ARG A 310 8.72 -12.27 -2.71
CA ARG A 310 9.54 -12.00 -3.91
C ARG A 310 9.91 -10.51 -4.00
N MET A 311 8.95 -9.62 -3.78
CA MET A 311 9.18 -8.17 -3.79
C MET A 311 10.16 -7.74 -2.70
N ILE A 312 10.00 -8.23 -1.47
CA ILE A 312 10.94 -7.94 -0.36
C ILE A 312 12.37 -8.36 -0.73
N LYS A 313 12.55 -9.53 -1.34
CA LYS A 313 13.85 -10.02 -1.81
C LYS A 313 14.46 -9.09 -2.87
N GLN A 314 13.68 -8.66 -3.86
CA GLN A 314 14.14 -7.73 -4.90
C GLN A 314 14.53 -6.36 -4.33
N ILE A 315 13.75 -5.83 -3.39
CA ILE A 315 14.07 -4.55 -2.74
C ILE A 315 15.37 -4.69 -1.92
N LYS A 316 15.57 -5.82 -1.23
CA LYS A 316 16.81 -6.12 -0.54
C LYS A 316 18.01 -6.10 -1.49
N GLU A 317 17.89 -6.72 -2.67
CA GLU A 317 18.97 -6.76 -3.66
C GLU A 317 19.36 -5.36 -4.17
N ILE A 318 18.37 -4.49 -4.38
CA ILE A 318 18.58 -3.14 -4.92
C ILE A 318 19.06 -2.15 -3.85
N MET A 319 18.44 -2.18 -2.67
CA MET A 319 18.71 -1.20 -1.61
C MET A 319 19.83 -1.64 -0.66
N ASN A 320 20.28 -2.90 -0.77
CA ASN A 320 21.38 -3.50 -0.02
C ASN A 320 21.38 -3.17 1.49
N PRO A 321 20.26 -3.40 2.21
CA PRO A 321 20.16 -3.10 3.63
C PRO A 321 20.97 -4.06 4.49
N LYS A 322 21.44 -3.58 5.65
CA LYS A 322 22.02 -4.44 6.71
C LYS A 322 20.93 -5.03 7.61
N PHE A 323 19.83 -4.31 7.76
CA PHE A 323 18.70 -4.69 8.60
C PHE A 323 17.40 -4.65 7.81
N ILE A 324 16.53 -5.65 8.01
CA ILE A 324 15.15 -5.63 7.50
C ILE A 324 14.21 -5.73 8.70
N LEU A 325 13.29 -4.78 8.81
CA LEU A 325 12.21 -4.77 9.79
C LEU A 325 10.87 -5.06 9.09
N PRO A 326 10.34 -6.28 9.15
CA PRO A 326 8.98 -6.56 8.71
C PRO A 326 7.98 -5.93 9.68
N PHE A 327 7.11 -5.04 9.19
CA PHE A 327 6.06 -4.37 10.00
C PHE A 327 4.83 -4.03 9.14
N ALA A 328 3.94 -3.11 9.55
CA ALA A 328 2.83 -2.59 8.73
C ALA A 328 1.82 -3.64 8.21
N ASN A 329 1.68 -4.79 8.88
CA ASN A 329 0.53 -5.70 8.70
C ASN A 329 0.16 -6.41 10.01
N PHE A 330 0.30 -5.74 11.15
CA PHE A 330 -0.14 -6.26 12.45
C PHE A 330 -1.59 -5.85 12.73
N ASN A 331 -2.49 -6.13 11.78
CA ASN A 331 -3.93 -5.90 11.87
C ASN A 331 -4.71 -7.21 11.76
N SER A 332 -5.88 -7.26 12.41
CA SER A 332 -6.80 -8.39 12.34
C SER A 332 -8.25 -7.96 12.46
N LEU A 333 -9.14 -8.71 11.82
CA LEU A 333 -10.59 -8.53 11.94
C LEU A 333 -11.08 -9.25 13.19
N TYR A 334 -11.93 -8.59 13.97
CA TYR A 334 -12.47 -9.14 15.21
C TYR A 334 -14.01 -9.24 15.20
N LEU A 335 -14.68 -8.56 14.27
CA LEU A 335 -16.14 -8.58 14.15
C LEU A 335 -16.66 -9.97 13.79
N SER A 336 -17.81 -10.34 14.36
CA SER A 336 -18.41 -11.67 14.20
C SER A 336 -18.70 -11.99 12.73
N GLU A 337 -19.25 -11.02 11.99
CA GLU A 337 -19.55 -11.12 10.56
C GLU A 337 -18.29 -11.31 9.69
N HIS A 338 -17.12 -10.87 10.18
CA HIS A 338 -15.85 -10.93 9.45
C HIS A 338 -15.01 -12.17 9.80
N GLN A 339 -15.39 -12.95 10.81
CA GLN A 339 -14.67 -14.17 11.22
C GLN A 339 -14.50 -15.18 10.08
N LYS A 340 -15.47 -15.23 9.14
CA LYS A 340 -15.36 -16.06 7.93
C LYS A 340 -14.15 -15.69 7.06
N TYR A 341 -13.80 -14.41 7.00
CA TYR A 341 -12.65 -13.90 6.24
C TYR A 341 -11.33 -14.15 6.95
N VAL A 342 -11.30 -14.09 8.30
CA VAL A 342 -10.10 -14.43 9.09
C VAL A 342 -9.69 -15.87 8.86
N LYS A 343 -10.66 -16.80 8.89
CA LYS A 343 -10.42 -18.24 8.68
C LYS A 343 -10.03 -18.59 7.25
N MET A 344 -10.48 -17.79 6.28
CA MET A 344 -10.28 -18.04 4.85
C MET A 344 -8.89 -17.61 4.36
N GLN A 345 -8.32 -16.56 4.94
CA GLN A 345 -7.19 -15.86 4.35
C GLN A 345 -5.85 -16.36 4.90
N PRO A 346 -4.99 -16.96 4.08
CA PRO A 346 -3.59 -17.11 4.45
C PRO A 346 -2.96 -15.73 4.50
N LYS A 347 -2.13 -15.48 5.53
CA LYS A 347 -1.28 -14.29 5.64
C LYS A 347 0.15 -14.74 5.87
N ASN A 348 1.09 -13.99 5.31
CA ASN A 348 2.48 -14.10 5.75
C ASN A 348 2.59 -13.57 7.17
N THR A 349 3.62 -14.02 7.87
CA THR A 349 4.02 -13.59 9.20
C THR A 349 5.44 -13.03 9.15
N PRO A 350 5.91 -12.30 10.17
CA PRO A 350 7.31 -11.90 10.24
C PRO A 350 8.28 -13.09 10.16
N THR A 351 7.88 -14.26 10.67
CA THR A 351 8.64 -15.52 10.57
C THR A 351 8.91 -15.91 9.12
N ASP A 352 8.00 -15.65 8.19
CA ASP A 352 8.20 -15.96 6.77
C ASP A 352 9.30 -15.09 6.17
N VAL A 353 9.43 -13.84 6.61
CA VAL A 353 10.53 -12.95 6.23
C VAL A 353 11.86 -13.39 6.87
N VAL A 354 11.83 -13.85 8.12
CA VAL A 354 13.02 -14.47 8.76
C VAL A 354 13.48 -15.69 7.97
N ASN A 355 12.56 -16.57 7.60
CA ASN A 355 12.85 -17.77 6.82
C ASN A 355 13.36 -17.45 5.42
N LEU A 356 12.85 -16.38 4.79
CA LEU A 356 13.28 -15.92 3.47
C LEU A 356 14.78 -15.57 3.43
N PHE A 357 15.33 -15.04 4.52
CA PHE A 357 16.73 -14.59 4.61
C PHE A 357 17.59 -15.42 5.57
N LYS A 358 17.12 -16.59 6.03
CA LYS A 358 17.82 -17.42 7.02
C LYS A 358 19.25 -17.81 6.61
N ASP A 359 19.49 -17.96 5.30
CA ASP A 359 20.76 -18.38 4.72
C ASP A 359 21.58 -17.19 4.16
N ASP A 360 21.07 -15.96 4.28
CA ASP A 360 21.71 -14.74 3.77
C ASP A 360 22.42 -13.99 4.90
N SER A 361 23.74 -14.18 5.00
CA SER A 361 24.57 -13.53 6.03
C SER A 361 24.80 -12.03 5.83
N THR A 362 24.34 -11.45 4.70
CA THR A 362 24.55 -10.03 4.40
C THR A 362 23.50 -9.13 5.04
N VAL A 363 22.38 -9.70 5.50
CA VAL A 363 21.25 -8.96 6.07
C VAL A 363 20.75 -9.64 7.33
N ARG A 364 20.34 -8.85 8.32
CA ARG A 364 19.70 -9.33 9.54
C ARG A 364 18.24 -8.90 9.58
N VAL A 365 17.34 -9.87 9.73
CA VAL A 365 15.92 -9.58 9.97
C VAL A 365 15.74 -9.22 11.46
N ILE A 366 15.15 -8.06 11.73
CA ILE A 366 14.77 -7.60 13.07
C ILE A 366 13.35 -8.10 13.34
N ASP A 367 13.24 -9.30 13.91
CA ASP A 367 11.97 -9.95 14.24
C ASP A 367 11.39 -9.39 15.55
N ILE A 368 10.61 -8.32 15.45
CA ILE A 368 9.90 -7.69 16.58
C ILE A 368 8.42 -7.47 16.23
N TYR A 369 7.54 -7.66 17.21
CA TYR A 369 6.09 -7.52 17.12
C TYR A 369 5.62 -6.19 17.76
N PRO A 370 4.34 -5.80 17.60
CA PRO A 370 3.79 -4.67 18.34
C PRO A 370 4.10 -4.78 19.84
N GLY A 371 4.49 -3.69 20.48
CA GLY A 371 4.96 -3.65 21.87
C GLY A 371 6.42 -4.04 22.08
N GLU A 372 7.10 -4.61 21.08
CA GLU A 372 8.51 -5.01 21.17
C GLU A 372 9.45 -3.95 20.58
N SER A 373 10.72 -3.98 21.00
CA SER A 373 11.74 -3.05 20.50
C SER A 373 13.10 -3.70 20.30
N TRP A 374 13.89 -3.11 19.40
CA TRP A 374 15.30 -3.41 19.18
C TRP A 374 16.13 -2.13 19.33
N ASP A 375 17.05 -2.13 20.29
CA ASP A 375 18.08 -1.10 20.43
C ASP A 375 19.29 -1.47 19.58
N GLY A 376 19.41 -0.84 18.41
CA GLY A 376 20.49 -1.12 17.47
C GLY A 376 21.87 -0.64 17.94
N LYS A 377 21.96 0.26 18.92
CA LYS A 377 23.25 0.70 19.47
C LYS A 377 23.87 -0.38 20.36
N ASN A 378 23.04 -1.04 21.16
CA ASN A 378 23.46 -2.07 22.12
C ASN A 378 23.17 -3.50 21.65
N ASP A 379 22.56 -3.64 20.47
CA ASP A 379 22.02 -4.89 19.93
C ASP A 379 21.15 -5.66 20.94
N HIS A 380 20.20 -4.94 21.54
CA HIS A 380 19.36 -5.47 22.62
C HIS A 380 17.89 -5.51 22.21
N PHE A 381 17.22 -6.62 22.48
CA PHE A 381 15.79 -6.80 22.23
C PHE A 381 15.00 -6.72 23.53
N SER A 382 13.90 -5.95 23.50
CA SER A 382 12.85 -6.00 24.51
C SER A 382 11.64 -6.68 23.89
N LEU A 383 11.41 -7.93 24.27
CA LEU A 383 10.39 -8.80 23.67
C LEU A 383 9.24 -9.04 24.65
N GLN A 384 8.04 -9.23 24.10
CA GLN A 384 6.87 -9.57 24.89
C GLN A 384 6.96 -11.00 25.40
N THR A 385 6.45 -11.23 26.61
CA THR A 385 6.26 -12.58 27.13
C THR A 385 5.25 -13.33 26.26
N LYS A 386 5.44 -14.64 26.08
CA LYS A 386 4.55 -15.52 25.30
C LYS A 386 4.40 -15.16 23.81
N ARG A 387 5.35 -14.43 23.21
CA ARG A 387 5.32 -14.09 21.78
C ARG A 387 5.12 -15.29 20.84
N ASN A 388 5.56 -16.48 21.26
CA ASN A 388 5.41 -17.73 20.51
C ASN A 388 3.95 -18.21 20.38
N GLU A 389 3.03 -17.70 21.21
CA GLU A 389 1.60 -18.04 21.15
C GLU A 389 0.84 -17.21 20.13
N PHE A 390 1.34 -16.02 19.75
CA PHE A 390 0.54 -15.05 18.99
C PHE A 390 0.08 -15.55 17.61
N PHE A 391 0.88 -16.33 16.89
CA PHE A 391 0.49 -16.85 15.58
C PHE A 391 -0.09 -18.27 15.64
N ASN A 392 -0.43 -18.77 16.84
CA ASN A 392 -1.22 -19.98 16.99
C ASN A 392 -2.71 -19.67 16.71
N SER A 393 -3.35 -20.47 15.86
CA SER A 393 -4.73 -20.23 15.42
C SER A 393 -5.75 -20.23 16.56
N ASP A 394 -5.59 -21.09 17.56
CA ASP A 394 -6.52 -21.16 18.71
C ASP A 394 -6.35 -19.96 19.63
N HIS A 395 -5.09 -19.56 19.90
CA HIS A 395 -4.80 -18.36 20.68
C HIS A 395 -5.34 -17.10 19.98
N MET A 396 -5.06 -16.96 18.68
CA MET A 396 -5.55 -15.83 17.88
C MET A 396 -7.07 -15.79 17.83
N ASN A 397 -7.74 -16.92 17.59
CA ASN A 397 -9.20 -16.99 17.58
C ASN A 397 -9.79 -16.66 18.96
N SER A 398 -9.23 -17.22 20.04
CA SER A 398 -9.64 -16.90 21.41
C SER A 398 -9.44 -15.42 21.73
N TYR A 399 -8.34 -14.82 21.27
CA TYR A 399 -8.12 -13.39 21.40
C TYR A 399 -9.23 -12.67 20.65
N LEU A 400 -9.29 -12.79 19.31
CA LEU A 400 -10.17 -12.00 18.41
C LEU A 400 -11.66 -12.12 18.72
N THR A 401 -12.13 -13.25 19.25
CA THR A 401 -13.55 -13.49 19.56
C THR A 401 -13.95 -13.14 21.00
N ASP A 402 -13.06 -12.54 21.79
CA ASP A 402 -13.37 -12.06 23.14
C ASP A 402 -14.53 -11.03 23.11
N PRO A 403 -15.67 -11.33 23.77
CA PRO A 403 -16.82 -10.42 23.81
C PRO A 403 -16.51 -9.03 24.37
N MET A 404 -15.53 -8.93 25.28
CA MET A 404 -15.12 -7.66 25.86
C MET A 404 -14.53 -6.74 24.78
N ARG A 405 -13.80 -7.31 23.81
CA ARG A 405 -13.23 -6.50 22.71
C ARG A 405 -14.29 -5.97 21.77
N TYR A 406 -15.35 -6.74 21.53
CA TYR A 406 -16.51 -6.20 20.81
C TYR A 406 -17.14 -5.04 21.59
N SER A 407 -17.45 -5.23 22.87
CA SER A 407 -18.11 -4.21 23.68
C SER A 407 -17.28 -2.92 23.84
N GLU A 408 -15.95 -3.02 23.93
CA GLU A 408 -15.07 -1.86 24.05
C GLU A 408 -14.99 -1.02 22.76
N ASN A 409 -15.25 -1.64 21.60
CA ASN A 409 -15.00 -1.03 20.30
C ASN A 409 -16.26 -0.82 19.45
N GLU A 410 -17.42 -1.35 19.85
CA GLU A 410 -18.66 -1.27 19.07
C GLU A 410 -19.14 0.16 18.79
N CYS A 411 -18.73 1.12 19.61
CA CYS A 411 -19.06 2.54 19.45
C CYS A 411 -18.33 3.19 18.28
N TYR A 412 -17.23 2.60 17.80
CA TYR A 412 -16.47 3.08 16.65
C TYR A 412 -16.98 2.53 15.31
N ILE A 413 -17.97 1.62 15.34
CA ILE A 413 -18.59 1.08 14.13
C ILE A 413 -19.71 2.05 13.69
N PRO A 414 -19.61 2.68 12.51
CA PRO A 414 -20.66 3.56 12.01
C PRO A 414 -21.98 2.81 11.79
N LYS A 415 -23.01 3.15 12.57
CA LYS A 415 -24.34 2.51 12.50
C LYS A 415 -25.44 3.44 11.96
N ILE A 416 -25.23 4.75 11.98
CA ILE A 416 -26.25 5.74 11.57
C ILE A 416 -26.32 5.78 10.04
N PHE A 417 -27.51 5.60 9.46
CA PHE A 417 -27.73 5.69 8.02
C PHE A 417 -28.92 6.60 7.69
N ASP A 418 -28.68 7.90 7.56
CA ASP A 418 -29.71 8.90 7.26
C ASP A 418 -29.69 9.39 5.80
N LEU A 419 -28.67 9.01 5.03
CA LEU A 419 -28.56 9.37 3.61
C LEU A 419 -29.84 9.01 2.85
N LYS A 420 -30.23 9.87 1.92
CA LYS A 420 -31.30 9.65 0.94
C LYS A 420 -30.68 9.29 -0.40
N PHE A 421 -31.50 8.79 -1.32
CA PHE A 421 -31.07 8.54 -2.69
C PHE A 421 -30.41 9.79 -3.32
N ASP A 422 -31.01 10.97 -3.13
CA ASP A 422 -30.45 12.23 -3.64
C ASP A 422 -29.05 12.56 -3.10
N ASP A 423 -28.72 12.16 -1.87
CA ASP A 423 -27.37 12.39 -1.31
C ASP A 423 -26.32 11.53 -2.03
N ILE A 424 -26.64 10.25 -2.25
CA ILE A 424 -25.78 9.31 -3.00
C ILE A 424 -25.68 9.73 -4.47
N LYS A 425 -26.79 10.14 -5.07
CA LYS A 425 -26.82 10.66 -6.43
C LYS A 425 -25.91 11.88 -6.58
N ASN A 426 -26.07 12.89 -5.70
CA ASN A 426 -25.26 14.10 -5.74
C ASN A 426 -23.76 13.79 -5.53
N TYR A 427 -23.43 12.84 -4.66
CA TYR A 427 -22.06 12.40 -4.44
C TYR A 427 -21.44 11.83 -5.73
N PHE A 428 -22.10 10.84 -6.36
CA PHE A 428 -21.55 10.20 -7.57
C PHE A 428 -21.59 11.11 -8.81
N GLU A 429 -22.68 11.83 -9.03
CA GLU A 429 -22.78 12.79 -10.15
C GLU A 429 -21.83 13.99 -9.95
N GLY A 430 -21.38 14.26 -8.71
CA GLY A 430 -20.35 15.26 -8.43
C GLY A 430 -19.00 14.97 -9.09
N PHE A 431 -18.73 13.72 -9.48
CA PHE A 431 -17.50 13.36 -10.21
C PHE A 431 -17.56 13.61 -11.71
N ASN A 432 -18.67 14.14 -12.24
CA ASN A 432 -18.87 14.38 -13.66
C ASN A 432 -17.71 15.18 -14.28
N ASP A 433 -17.25 14.75 -15.45
CA ASP A 433 -16.14 15.32 -16.23
C ASP A 433 -14.75 15.30 -15.57
N SER A 434 -14.60 14.63 -14.42
CA SER A 434 -13.29 14.38 -13.81
C SER A 434 -12.38 13.52 -14.70
N SER A 435 -11.07 13.62 -14.49
CA SER A 435 -10.10 12.73 -15.17
C SER A 435 -10.40 11.26 -14.92
N LEU A 436 -10.75 10.90 -13.68
CA LEU A 436 -11.11 9.55 -13.26
C LEU A 436 -12.33 9.01 -14.01
N THR A 437 -13.41 9.78 -14.09
CA THR A 437 -14.63 9.32 -14.79
C THR A 437 -14.43 9.19 -16.30
N LYS A 438 -13.49 9.94 -16.87
CA LYS A 438 -13.08 9.80 -18.27
C LYS A 438 -12.25 8.55 -18.50
N SER A 439 -11.34 8.20 -17.59
CA SER A 439 -10.60 6.93 -17.70
C SER A 439 -11.52 5.72 -17.58
N ILE A 440 -12.61 5.81 -16.79
CA ILE A 440 -13.57 4.68 -16.59
C ILE A 440 -14.24 4.28 -17.90
N GLY A 441 -14.42 5.24 -18.80
CA GLY A 441 -15.09 5.03 -20.06
C GLY A 441 -16.56 4.65 -19.87
N MET A 442 -17.02 3.63 -20.60
CA MET A 442 -18.38 3.09 -20.47
C MET A 442 -18.44 2.01 -19.38
N TYR A 443 -19.10 2.29 -18.28
CA TYR A 443 -19.25 1.34 -17.17
C TYR A 443 -20.56 1.52 -16.40
N SER A 444 -21.03 0.45 -15.76
CA SER A 444 -22.28 0.45 -14.99
C SER A 444 -22.07 -0.30 -13.69
N LEU A 445 -22.23 0.38 -12.57
CA LEU A 445 -22.12 -0.16 -11.22
C LEU A 445 -23.51 -0.17 -10.57
N ARG A 446 -23.95 -1.34 -10.09
CA ARG A 446 -25.05 -1.42 -9.12
C ARG A 446 -24.49 -1.16 -7.73
N PHE A 447 -24.99 -0.14 -7.04
CA PHE A 447 -24.56 0.22 -5.71
C PHE A 447 -25.71 0.07 -4.73
N ILE A 448 -25.47 -0.68 -3.65
CA ILE A 448 -26.46 -0.97 -2.62
C ILE A 448 -25.89 -0.52 -1.28
N ALA A 449 -26.59 0.40 -0.62
CA ALA A 449 -26.32 0.84 0.74
C ALA A 449 -27.54 0.54 1.61
N GLU A 450 -27.39 -0.27 2.66
CA GLU A 450 -28.52 -0.67 3.49
C GLU A 450 -28.20 -0.87 4.97
N ASP A 451 -29.23 -0.74 5.79
CA ASP A 451 -29.28 -1.16 7.18
C ASP A 451 -30.58 -1.97 7.44
N HIS A 452 -30.91 -2.22 8.71
CA HIS A 452 -32.11 -2.98 9.07
C HIS A 452 -33.45 -2.27 8.75
N GLN A 453 -33.43 -0.97 8.45
CA GLN A 453 -34.64 -0.16 8.27
C GLN A 453 -34.79 0.36 6.83
N LYS A 454 -33.69 0.55 6.12
CA LYS A 454 -33.65 1.25 4.84
C LYS A 454 -32.64 0.62 3.90
N LYS A 455 -33.01 0.57 2.62
CA LYS A 455 -32.16 0.17 1.51
C LYS A 455 -32.20 1.26 0.43
N ILE A 456 -31.02 1.66 -0.04
CA ILE A 456 -30.86 2.46 -1.26
C ILE A 456 -30.17 1.57 -2.29
N ASP A 457 -30.84 1.34 -3.42
CA ASP A 457 -30.37 0.50 -4.52
C ASP A 457 -30.40 1.34 -5.80
N CYS A 458 -29.23 1.61 -6.37
CA CYS A 458 -29.08 2.49 -7.51
C CYS A 458 -28.10 1.94 -8.54
N ILE A 459 -28.24 2.41 -9.78
CA ILE A 459 -27.30 2.17 -10.87
C ILE A 459 -26.55 3.47 -11.15
N ILE A 460 -25.22 3.40 -11.04
CA ILE A 460 -24.29 4.47 -11.41
C ILE A 460 -23.73 4.14 -12.78
N GLN A 461 -24.02 4.98 -13.77
CA GLN A 461 -23.56 4.83 -15.15
C GLN A 461 -22.48 5.85 -15.45
N PHE A 462 -21.35 5.35 -15.95
CA PHE A 462 -20.24 6.12 -16.48
C PHE A 462 -20.29 6.04 -18.01
N ASN A 463 -20.22 7.20 -18.67
CA ASN A 463 -20.17 7.32 -20.12
C ASN A 463 -19.10 8.36 -20.50
N ASP A 464 -17.84 7.92 -20.54
CA ASP A 464 -16.70 8.73 -20.98
C ASP A 464 -16.61 10.10 -20.28
N GLY A 465 -16.68 10.09 -18.94
CA GLY A 465 -16.69 11.29 -18.10
C GLY A 465 -18.08 11.70 -17.61
N LYS A 466 -19.15 11.32 -18.30
CA LYS A 466 -20.51 11.61 -17.83
C LYS A 466 -20.95 10.59 -16.78
N VAL A 467 -21.33 11.04 -15.59
CA VAL A 467 -21.86 10.19 -14.51
C VAL A 467 -23.35 10.43 -14.32
N ILE A 468 -24.14 9.37 -14.28
CA ILE A 468 -25.58 9.42 -14.02
C ILE A 468 -25.91 8.40 -12.94
N CYS A 469 -26.58 8.83 -11.87
CA CYS A 469 -27.06 7.92 -10.82
C CYS A 469 -28.59 7.83 -10.89
N LEU A 470 -29.09 6.60 -11.04
CA LEU A 470 -30.50 6.29 -11.23
C LEU A 470 -30.96 5.34 -10.13
N GLU A 471 -32.18 5.50 -9.64
CA GLU A 471 -32.82 4.45 -8.85
C GLU A 471 -32.85 3.15 -9.66
N THR A 472 -32.69 2.03 -8.97
CA THR A 472 -32.60 0.73 -9.63
C THR A 472 -33.91 0.37 -10.34
N ASP A 473 -33.77 -0.32 -11.47
CA ASP A 473 -34.83 -1.07 -12.15
C ASP A 473 -34.22 -2.45 -12.40
N ASP A 474 -34.85 -3.52 -11.91
CA ASP A 474 -34.33 -4.89 -11.93
C ASP A 474 -33.97 -5.37 -13.36
N ASN A 475 -34.42 -4.68 -14.40
CA ASN A 475 -34.14 -4.99 -15.80
C ASN A 475 -32.80 -4.44 -16.34
N LYS A 476 -32.08 -3.59 -15.60
CA LYS A 476 -30.83 -2.99 -16.09
C LYS A 476 -29.63 -3.92 -15.89
N LYS A 477 -28.89 -4.16 -16.98
CA LYS A 477 -27.58 -4.83 -16.93
C LYS A 477 -26.53 -3.90 -16.30
N PHE A 478 -25.70 -4.47 -15.44
CA PHE A 478 -24.56 -3.82 -14.80
C PHE A 478 -23.32 -4.72 -14.92
N HIS A 479 -22.14 -4.10 -14.91
CA HIS A 479 -20.87 -4.82 -15.02
C HIS A 479 -20.38 -5.32 -13.65
N MET A 480 -20.73 -4.58 -12.59
CA MET A 480 -20.35 -4.88 -11.22
C MET A 480 -21.47 -4.47 -10.28
N SER A 481 -21.61 -5.18 -9.16
CA SER A 481 -22.39 -4.75 -8.02
C SER A 481 -21.52 -4.64 -6.77
N MET A 482 -21.78 -3.62 -5.97
CA MET A 482 -21.19 -3.41 -4.66
C MET A 482 -22.31 -3.24 -3.64
N TRP A 483 -22.29 -4.05 -2.59
CA TRP A 483 -23.12 -3.89 -1.41
C TRP A 483 -22.25 -3.41 -0.26
N CYS A 484 -22.73 -2.47 0.56
CA CYS A 484 -22.03 -1.97 1.74
C CYS A 484 -23.04 -1.55 2.83
N PRO A 485 -22.73 -1.72 4.13
CA PRO A 485 -23.56 -1.20 5.20
C PRO A 485 -23.75 0.31 5.09
N GLY A 486 -24.99 0.76 5.20
CA GLY A 486 -25.37 2.17 5.01
C GLY A 486 -24.66 3.13 5.97
N GLY A 487 -24.36 2.67 7.19
CA GLY A 487 -23.60 3.47 8.17
C GLY A 487 -22.17 3.78 7.73
N ILE A 488 -21.50 2.82 7.08
CA ILE A 488 -20.15 2.99 6.54
C ILE A 488 -20.17 3.97 5.36
N VAL A 489 -21.13 3.78 4.44
CA VAL A 489 -21.34 4.67 3.29
C VAL A 489 -21.62 6.10 3.75
N GLN A 490 -22.45 6.26 4.79
CA GLN A 490 -22.74 7.56 5.36
C GLN A 490 -21.48 8.24 5.89
N GLU A 491 -20.66 7.51 6.66
CA GLU A 491 -19.45 8.07 7.25
C GLU A 491 -18.48 8.56 6.17
N ILE A 492 -18.34 7.79 5.09
CA ILE A 492 -17.50 8.13 3.94
C ILE A 492 -18.00 9.40 3.25
N ILE A 493 -19.27 9.44 2.86
CA ILE A 493 -19.84 10.56 2.09
C ILE A 493 -19.89 11.85 2.92
N LYS A 494 -20.27 11.77 4.21
CA LYS A 494 -20.43 12.97 5.06
C LYS A 494 -19.12 13.56 5.54
N ASN A 495 -18.08 12.73 5.75
CA ASN A 495 -16.80 13.19 6.30
C ASN A 495 -15.68 13.24 5.28
N ASP A 496 -15.96 12.88 4.02
CA ASP A 496 -14.97 12.79 2.94
C ASP A 496 -13.82 11.88 3.36
N PHE A 497 -14.13 10.61 3.68
CA PHE A 497 -13.14 9.56 3.93
C PHE A 497 -12.85 8.75 2.67
N SER A 498 -11.68 8.11 2.60
CA SER A 498 -11.35 7.21 1.49
C SER A 498 -12.27 5.98 1.49
N TRP A 499 -12.67 5.55 0.29
CA TRP A 499 -13.39 4.29 0.09
C TRP A 499 -12.51 3.06 0.31
N ASP A 500 -11.18 3.22 0.39
CA ASP A 500 -10.25 2.12 0.66
C ASP A 500 -10.53 1.46 2.02
N GLY A 501 -11.01 2.24 3.00
CA GLY A 501 -11.44 1.73 4.30
C GLY A 501 -12.56 0.68 4.20
N VAL A 502 -13.36 0.70 3.12
CA VAL A 502 -14.38 -0.32 2.85
C VAL A 502 -13.74 -1.63 2.40
N GLN A 503 -12.78 -1.54 1.47
CA GLN A 503 -12.10 -2.70 0.89
C GLN A 503 -11.12 -3.32 1.88
N ALA A 504 -10.30 -2.51 2.55
CA ALA A 504 -9.40 -2.95 3.63
C ALA A 504 -10.19 -3.44 4.85
N GLY A 505 -11.33 -2.81 5.17
CA GLY A 505 -12.18 -3.16 6.31
C GLY A 505 -13.13 -4.34 6.10
N TYR A 506 -13.15 -4.96 4.91
CA TYR A 506 -14.03 -6.08 4.56
C TYR A 506 -15.53 -5.74 4.67
N TRP A 507 -15.87 -4.46 4.55
CA TRP A 507 -17.23 -3.96 4.77
C TRP A 507 -18.15 -4.19 3.58
N ALA A 508 -17.61 -4.32 2.38
CA ALA A 508 -18.42 -4.50 1.18
C ALA A 508 -18.36 -5.93 0.64
N GLU A 509 -19.42 -6.30 -0.05
CA GLU A 509 -19.47 -7.50 -0.87
C GLU A 509 -19.59 -7.09 -2.34
N TYR A 510 -18.78 -7.73 -3.17
CA TYR A 510 -18.64 -7.40 -4.58
C TYR A 510 -19.07 -8.56 -5.46
N ASN A 511 -19.63 -8.28 -6.63
CA ASN A 511 -19.90 -9.27 -7.66
C ASN A 511 -19.67 -8.63 -9.02
N ARG A 512 -19.16 -9.39 -10.00
CA ARG A 512 -18.85 -8.86 -11.32
C ARG A 512 -19.26 -9.86 -12.41
N ASP A 513 -19.84 -9.33 -13.49
CA ASP A 513 -20.21 -10.10 -14.67
C ASP A 513 -20.26 -9.17 -15.92
N PRO A 514 -19.41 -9.39 -16.94
CA PRO A 514 -18.36 -10.41 -17.01
C PRO A 514 -17.22 -10.10 -16.03
N ASP A 515 -16.42 -11.10 -15.66
CA ASP A 515 -15.24 -10.90 -14.79
C ASP A 515 -14.08 -10.21 -15.53
N VAL A 516 -14.33 -8.96 -15.93
CA VAL A 516 -13.39 -8.08 -16.62
C VAL A 516 -13.17 -6.88 -15.74
N TYR A 517 -11.93 -6.70 -15.31
CA TYR A 517 -11.51 -5.56 -14.53
C TYR A 517 -11.56 -4.29 -15.39
N ASN A 518 -12.26 -3.29 -14.89
CA ASN A 518 -12.14 -1.91 -15.35
C ASN A 518 -11.47 -1.16 -14.19
N ILE A 519 -10.23 -0.71 -14.36
CA ILE A 519 -9.48 -0.01 -13.29
C ILE A 519 -9.00 1.31 -13.86
N ALA A 520 -9.96 2.18 -14.07
CA ALA A 520 -9.69 3.52 -14.49
C ALA A 520 -9.39 4.46 -13.32
#